data_AF-A0A2R4T892-F1
#
_entry.id   AF-A0A2R4T892-F1
#
_cell.length_a   1.000
_cell.length_b   1.000
_cell.length_c   1.000
_cell.angle_alpha   90.00
_cell.angle_beta   90.00
_cell.angle_gamma   90.00
#
_symmetry.space_group_name_H-M   'P 1'
#
loop_
_entity.id
_entity.type
_entity.pdbx_description
1 polymer ?
#
loop_
_entity_poly.entity_id
_entity_poly.type
_entity_poly.pdbx_seq_one_letter_code
_entity_poly.pdbx_strand_id
1 'polypeptide(L)'
;MPTVARFEEVKAALWSGGTYGVQSPLTDEVVMEAEQVLGVVLPFSLLDVLRVQNGGEVSSDWNAFPTDQPTSWSADHVPFGELMGIGHREHMVSLLDTPYLVEEWDLPSPIALISGDGHCWIALDYRDCGRQGQPSVIWLDTDLDMELQLAADFRSFVEDLTSDTTFVGDVDGAAR
;
A
#
# COMPACT_ATOMS: atom_id res chain seq x y z
N MET A 1 21.30 12.73 -8.73
CA MET A 1 20.07 12.92 -7.94
C MET A 1 18.83 12.53 -8.76
N PRO A 2 18.63 11.24 -9.11
CA PRO A 2 17.46 10.80 -9.88
C PRO A 2 16.24 10.39 -9.03
N THR A 3 16.44 9.92 -7.79
CA THR A 3 15.36 9.37 -6.93
C THR A 3 14.36 10.43 -6.45
N VAL A 4 14.80 11.66 -6.15
CA VAL A 4 13.87 12.74 -5.73
C VAL A 4 12.87 13.09 -6.83
N ALA A 5 13.29 13.10 -8.09
CA ALA A 5 12.40 13.39 -9.21
C ALA A 5 11.35 12.28 -9.42
N ARG A 6 11.75 11.02 -9.20
CA ARG A 6 10.89 9.86 -9.43
C ARG A 6 9.69 9.81 -8.49
N PHE A 7 9.92 9.99 -7.19
CA PHE A 7 8.83 10.00 -6.21
C PHE A 7 7.79 11.10 -6.49
N GLU A 8 8.27 12.30 -6.84
CA GLU A 8 7.38 13.43 -7.14
C GLU A 8 6.55 13.19 -8.42
N GLU A 9 7.13 12.55 -9.43
CA GLU A 9 6.43 12.14 -10.66
C GLU A 9 5.31 11.14 -10.35
N VAL A 10 5.62 10.04 -9.65
CA VAL A 10 4.62 9.02 -9.31
C VAL A 10 3.53 9.62 -8.43
N LYS A 11 3.90 10.35 -7.37
CA LYS A 11 2.95 11.00 -6.46
C LYS A 11 1.97 11.92 -7.20
N ALA A 12 2.44 12.68 -8.18
CA ALA A 12 1.58 13.59 -8.94
C ALA A 12 0.59 12.88 -9.88
N ALA A 13 0.90 11.64 -10.28
CA ALA A 13 0.11 10.85 -11.23
C ALA A 13 -0.49 9.57 -10.61
N LEU A 14 -0.38 9.38 -9.28
CA LEU A 14 -0.75 8.13 -8.61
C LEU A 14 -2.24 7.83 -8.71
N TRP A 15 -3.09 8.86 -8.68
CA TRP A 15 -4.53 8.71 -8.51
C TRP A 15 -5.27 8.59 -9.84
N SER A 16 -6.27 7.72 -9.91
CA SER A 16 -7.08 7.51 -11.14
C SER A 16 -8.00 8.70 -11.48
N GLY A 17 -8.20 9.63 -10.55
CA GLY A 17 -9.19 10.71 -10.63
C GLY A 17 -10.59 10.32 -10.15
N GLY A 18 -10.80 9.07 -9.74
CA GLY A 18 -12.01 8.59 -9.10
C GLY A 18 -12.21 9.15 -7.68
N THR A 19 -13.44 9.05 -7.17
CA THR A 19 -13.79 9.47 -5.79
C THR A 19 -14.18 8.30 -4.88
N TYR A 20 -14.19 7.08 -5.43
CA TYR A 20 -14.35 5.86 -4.66
C TYR A 20 -13.09 5.61 -3.81
N GLY A 21 -13.25 5.14 -2.58
CA GLY A 21 -12.13 5.00 -1.63
C GLY A 21 -11.65 6.30 -0.98
N VAL A 22 -12.03 7.47 -1.50
CA VAL A 22 -11.50 8.77 -1.03
C VAL A 22 -12.13 9.19 0.31
N GLN A 23 -11.29 9.44 1.31
CA GLN A 23 -11.65 10.01 2.61
C GLN A 23 -11.72 11.55 2.54
N SER A 24 -12.13 12.21 3.63
CA SER A 24 -12.01 13.68 3.71
C SER A 24 -10.56 14.14 3.60
N PRO A 25 -10.30 15.37 3.13
CA PRO A 25 -8.92 15.88 3.01
C PRO A 25 -8.13 15.70 4.30
N LEU A 26 -6.88 15.27 4.16
CA LEU A 26 -6.03 14.95 5.30
C LEU A 26 -5.67 16.22 6.10
N THR A 27 -5.90 16.19 7.41
CA THR A 27 -5.48 17.25 8.33
C THR A 27 -4.51 16.70 9.37
N ASP A 28 -3.72 17.57 9.98
CA ASP A 28 -2.74 17.15 10.99
C ASP A 28 -3.43 16.53 12.23
N GLU A 29 -4.64 16.97 12.58
CA GLU A 29 -5.42 16.37 13.66
C GLU A 29 -5.81 14.92 13.36
N VAL A 30 -6.23 14.65 12.12
CA VAL A 30 -6.58 13.29 11.67
C VAL A 30 -5.34 12.39 11.61
N VAL A 31 -4.18 12.94 11.24
CA VAL A 31 -2.91 12.20 11.29
C VAL A 31 -2.54 11.84 12.72
N MET A 32 -2.62 12.79 13.66
CA MET A 32 -2.33 12.53 15.08
C MET A 32 -3.26 11.47 15.67
N GLU A 33 -4.55 11.51 15.32
CA GLU A 33 -5.51 10.48 15.70
C GLU A 33 -5.09 9.10 15.14
N ALA A 34 -4.74 9.04 13.86
CA ALA A 34 -4.33 7.80 13.22
C ALA A 34 -3.09 7.18 13.88
N GLU A 35 -2.05 7.98 14.11
CA GLU A 35 -0.84 7.51 14.79
C GLU A 35 -1.13 7.03 16.22
N GLN A 36 -2.08 7.66 16.91
CA GLN A 36 -2.52 7.24 18.23
C GLN A 36 -3.29 5.91 18.19
N VAL A 37 -4.22 5.75 17.24
CA VAL A 37 -5.04 4.54 17.08
C VAL A 37 -4.17 3.34 16.67
N LEU A 38 -3.26 3.55 15.72
CA LEU A 38 -2.33 2.53 15.24
C LEU A 38 -1.18 2.27 16.23
N GLY A 39 -0.88 3.24 17.07
CA GLY A 39 0.26 3.20 17.99
C GLY A 39 1.61 3.19 17.26
N VAL A 40 1.70 3.80 16.09
CA VAL A 40 2.91 3.94 15.27
C VAL A 40 2.98 5.34 14.65
N VAL A 41 4.17 5.80 14.32
CA VAL A 41 4.38 7.03 13.53
C VAL A 41 4.31 6.66 12.05
N LEU A 42 3.46 7.36 11.29
CA LEU A 42 3.28 7.10 9.87
C LEU A 42 4.46 7.69 9.06
N PRO A 43 4.91 7.01 7.99
CA PRO A 43 6.01 7.53 7.17
C PRO A 43 5.63 8.85 6.52
N PHE A 44 6.55 9.81 6.54
CA PHE A 44 6.34 11.11 5.90
C PHE A 44 5.97 10.98 4.42
N SER A 45 6.56 10.03 3.70
CA SER A 45 6.24 9.76 2.29
C SER A 45 4.81 9.29 2.07
N LEU A 46 4.22 8.53 3.00
CA LEU A 46 2.81 8.16 2.94
C LEU A 46 1.92 9.38 3.13
N LEU A 47 2.21 10.20 4.14
CA LEU A 47 1.45 11.42 4.41
C LEU A 47 1.51 12.40 3.24
N ASP A 48 2.66 12.52 2.57
CA ASP A 48 2.82 13.35 1.38
C ASP A 48 1.95 12.89 0.21
N VAL A 49 1.81 11.57 0.01
CA VAL A 49 0.90 11.00 -0.99
C VAL A 49 -0.56 11.26 -0.59
N LEU A 50 -0.92 10.98 0.66
CA LEU A 50 -2.30 11.14 1.17
C LEU A 50 -2.76 12.61 1.23
N ARG A 51 -1.84 13.57 1.26
CA ARG A 51 -2.14 15.01 1.14
C ARG A 51 -2.55 15.42 -0.27
N VAL A 52 -2.15 14.67 -1.30
CA VAL A 52 -2.65 14.88 -2.67
C VAL A 52 -4.09 14.39 -2.77
N GLN A 53 -4.34 13.16 -2.30
CA GLN A 53 -5.68 12.59 -2.16
C GLN A 53 -5.68 11.59 -1.02
N ASN A 54 -6.64 11.69 -0.09
CA ASN A 54 -6.66 10.87 1.11
C ASN A 54 -7.30 9.49 0.85
N GLY A 55 -6.55 8.64 0.16
CA GLY A 55 -6.97 7.30 -0.26
C GLY A 55 -7.74 7.28 -1.57
N GLY A 56 -8.05 6.08 -2.05
CA GLY A 56 -8.78 5.86 -3.30
C GLY A 56 -8.04 4.98 -4.30
N GLU A 57 -8.62 4.89 -5.48
CA GLU A 57 -8.10 4.11 -6.60
C GLU A 57 -6.79 4.69 -7.15
N VAL A 58 -5.84 3.79 -7.38
CA VAL A 58 -4.56 4.06 -8.02
C VAL A 58 -4.72 3.98 -9.54
N SER A 59 -4.03 4.86 -10.27
CA SER A 59 -3.99 4.88 -11.72
C SER A 59 -3.43 3.56 -12.28
N SER A 60 -3.93 3.14 -13.44
CA SER A 60 -3.41 1.97 -14.18
C SER A 60 -1.94 2.08 -14.54
N ASP A 61 -1.37 3.29 -14.50
CA ASP A 61 0.05 3.51 -14.75
C ASP A 61 0.94 3.06 -13.58
N TRP A 62 0.36 2.86 -12.38
CA TRP A 62 1.08 2.62 -11.12
C TRP A 62 0.44 1.53 -10.23
N ASN A 63 -0.47 0.72 -10.79
CA ASN A 63 -1.32 -0.21 -10.04
C ASN A 63 -0.68 -1.58 -9.72
N ALA A 64 0.63 -1.73 -9.90
CA ALA A 64 1.36 -2.96 -9.60
C ALA A 64 2.76 -2.70 -9.03
N PHE A 65 3.22 -3.65 -8.21
CA PHE A 65 4.58 -3.68 -7.69
C PHE A 65 5.29 -4.96 -8.14
N PRO A 66 6.47 -4.87 -8.80
CA PRO A 66 7.22 -6.04 -9.28
C PRO A 66 7.75 -6.90 -8.13
N THR A 67 7.73 -8.22 -8.30
CA THR A 67 8.36 -9.19 -7.39
C THR A 67 9.26 -10.15 -8.16
N ASP A 68 10.30 -10.66 -7.50
CA ASP A 68 11.22 -11.66 -8.06
C ASP A 68 10.84 -13.11 -7.69
N GLN A 69 9.84 -13.26 -6.83
CA GLN A 69 9.26 -14.53 -6.42
C GLN A 69 7.74 -14.55 -6.65
N PRO A 70 7.17 -15.73 -6.97
CA PRO A 70 5.75 -15.89 -7.19
C PRO A 70 4.95 -15.75 -5.88
N THR A 71 3.75 -15.19 -5.99
CA THR A 71 2.72 -15.12 -4.93
C THR A 71 1.47 -15.88 -5.38
N SER A 72 0.40 -15.93 -4.57
CA SER A 72 -0.90 -16.45 -5.05
C SER A 72 -1.49 -15.61 -6.18
N TRP A 73 -1.10 -14.33 -6.27
CA TRP A 73 -1.64 -13.38 -7.23
C TRP A 73 -1.01 -13.52 -8.62
N SER A 74 0.33 -13.45 -8.69
CA SER A 74 1.08 -13.55 -9.95
C SER A 74 2.47 -14.13 -9.72
N ALA A 75 3.13 -14.51 -10.81
CA ALA A 75 4.50 -15.01 -10.80
C ALA A 75 5.56 -13.93 -10.54
N ASP A 76 5.24 -12.66 -10.82
CA ASP A 76 6.22 -11.58 -10.97
C ASP A 76 5.76 -10.20 -10.47
N HIS A 77 4.56 -10.10 -9.87
CA HIS A 77 4.07 -8.86 -9.28
C HIS A 77 2.95 -9.08 -8.25
N VAL A 78 2.64 -8.03 -7.50
CA VAL A 78 1.46 -7.92 -6.62
C VAL A 78 0.63 -6.68 -7.01
N PRO A 79 -0.69 -6.70 -6.80
CA PRO A 79 -1.56 -5.59 -7.15
C PRO A 79 -1.46 -4.46 -6.13
N PHE A 80 -1.57 -3.23 -6.60
CA PHE A 80 -1.71 -2.02 -5.79
C PHE A 80 -2.78 -1.11 -6.40
N GLY A 81 -3.99 -1.66 -6.56
CA GLY A 81 -5.11 -0.97 -7.24
C GLY A 81 -5.74 0.15 -6.41
N GLU A 82 -5.53 0.16 -5.10
CA GLU A 82 -6.03 1.20 -4.20
C GLU A 82 -5.06 1.44 -3.04
N LEU A 83 -5.09 2.67 -2.54
CA LEU A 83 -4.44 3.06 -1.29
C LEU A 83 -5.52 3.45 -0.29
N MET A 84 -5.51 2.82 0.87
CA MET A 84 -6.39 3.18 1.97
C MET A 84 -6.09 4.60 2.47
N GLY A 85 -7.14 5.37 2.68
CA GLY A 85 -7.04 6.70 3.29
C GLY A 85 -7.07 6.65 4.81
N ILE A 86 -6.99 7.81 5.44
CA ILE A 86 -7.17 7.99 6.88
C ILE A 86 -8.46 8.76 7.12
N GLY A 87 -9.46 8.13 7.74
CA GLY A 87 -10.71 8.80 8.07
C GLY A 87 -11.81 7.83 8.46
N HIS A 88 -12.95 8.39 8.88
CA HIS A 88 -14.09 7.65 9.42
C HIS A 88 -15.29 7.63 8.47
N ARG A 89 -15.07 7.69 7.16
CA ARG A 89 -16.17 7.68 6.20
C ARG A 89 -16.91 6.36 6.32
N GLU A 90 -18.21 6.42 6.62
CA GLU A 90 -19.04 5.23 6.80
C GLU A 90 -18.95 4.30 5.58
N HIS A 91 -18.90 2.99 5.86
CA HIS A 91 -18.82 1.93 4.86
C HIS A 91 -17.55 1.90 4.00
N MET A 92 -16.49 2.58 4.41
CA MET A 92 -15.19 2.56 3.73
C MET A 92 -14.10 2.11 4.71
N VAL A 93 -13.34 1.10 4.33
CA VAL A 93 -12.15 0.68 5.09
C VAL A 93 -11.07 1.76 4.95
N SER A 94 -10.35 2.00 6.02
CA SER A 94 -9.30 3.00 6.16
C SER A 94 -8.12 2.43 6.94
N LEU A 95 -7.02 3.18 6.98
CA LEU A 95 -5.89 2.85 7.88
C LEU A 95 -6.35 2.65 9.32
N LEU A 96 -7.35 3.39 9.79
CA LEU A 96 -7.83 3.34 11.18
C LEU A 96 -8.44 1.98 11.54
N ASP A 97 -8.85 1.19 10.55
CA ASP A 97 -9.42 -0.14 10.74
C ASP A 97 -8.34 -1.22 10.90
N THR A 98 -7.06 -0.88 10.74
CA THR A 98 -5.94 -1.83 10.86
C THR A 98 -5.99 -2.68 12.13
N PRO A 99 -6.21 -2.12 13.35
CA PRO A 99 -6.21 -2.94 14.56
C PRO A 99 -7.30 -4.02 14.54
N TYR A 100 -8.48 -3.70 14.02
CA TYR A 100 -9.58 -4.65 13.86
C TYR A 100 -9.23 -5.72 12.82
N LEU A 101 -8.71 -5.31 11.66
CA LEU A 101 -8.36 -6.23 10.58
C LEU A 101 -7.20 -7.16 10.95
N VAL A 102 -6.21 -6.66 11.70
CA VAL A 102 -5.11 -7.48 12.23
C VAL A 102 -5.64 -8.57 13.16
N GLU A 103 -6.62 -8.27 14.01
CA GLU A 103 -7.25 -9.26 14.89
C GLU A 103 -8.13 -10.25 14.12
N GLU A 104 -8.97 -9.76 13.20
CA GLU A 104 -9.89 -10.59 12.42
C GLU A 104 -9.16 -11.61 11.53
N TRP A 105 -8.02 -11.22 10.95
CA TRP A 105 -7.27 -12.03 10.00
C TRP A 105 -6.00 -12.66 10.60
N ASP A 106 -5.79 -12.56 11.91
CA ASP A 106 -4.59 -13.07 12.62
C ASP A 106 -3.26 -12.61 11.99
N LEU A 107 -3.21 -11.34 11.56
CA LEU A 107 -2.05 -10.77 10.87
C LEU A 107 -0.92 -10.46 11.85
N PRO A 108 0.34 -10.38 11.36
CA PRO A 108 1.46 -9.92 12.18
C PRO A 108 1.24 -8.50 12.71
N SER A 109 1.90 -8.18 13.83
CA SER A 109 1.80 -6.88 14.51
C SER A 109 3.12 -6.50 15.18
N PRO A 110 3.51 -5.21 15.24
CA PRO A 110 2.76 -4.03 14.76
C PRO A 110 2.92 -3.76 13.25
N ILE A 111 1.78 -3.61 12.56
CA ILE A 111 1.70 -3.19 11.15
C ILE A 111 0.66 -2.09 10.94
N ALA A 112 0.72 -1.38 9.81
CA ALA A 112 -0.35 -0.50 9.31
C ALA A 112 -0.76 -0.94 7.90
N LEU A 113 -2.03 -1.32 7.70
CA LEU A 113 -2.53 -1.78 6.40
C LEU A 113 -2.74 -0.57 5.48
N ILE A 114 -2.22 -0.66 4.26
CA ILE A 114 -2.32 0.41 3.25
C ILE A 114 -3.10 -0.02 2.02
N SER A 115 -3.30 -1.31 1.80
CA SER A 115 -4.13 -1.87 0.72
C SER A 115 -4.49 -3.32 1.05
N GLY A 116 -5.60 -3.82 0.51
CA GLY A 116 -5.95 -5.24 0.61
C GLY A 116 -7.42 -5.52 0.36
N ASP A 117 -7.74 -6.79 0.09
CA ASP A 117 -9.07 -7.24 -0.32
C ASP A 117 -9.70 -8.28 0.63
N GLY A 118 -9.04 -8.57 1.75
CA GLY A 118 -9.41 -9.62 2.70
C GLY A 118 -8.55 -10.86 2.60
N HIS A 119 -8.09 -11.23 1.39
CA HIS A 119 -7.23 -12.39 1.18
C HIS A 119 -5.76 -12.00 1.21
N CYS A 120 -5.45 -10.87 0.57
CA CYS A 120 -4.12 -10.34 0.48
C CYS A 120 -4.04 -8.90 0.97
N TRP A 121 -2.91 -8.54 1.57
CA TRP A 121 -2.68 -7.23 2.16
C TRP A 121 -1.32 -6.68 1.81
N ILE A 122 -1.25 -5.36 1.64
CA ILE A 122 0.01 -4.61 1.65
C ILE A 122 0.05 -3.79 2.94
N ALA A 123 1.14 -3.91 3.68
CA ALA A 123 1.27 -3.32 5.00
C ALA A 123 2.63 -2.63 5.20
N LEU A 124 2.63 -1.60 6.04
CA LEU A 124 3.84 -1.05 6.66
C LEU A 124 4.20 -1.90 7.87
N ASP A 125 5.38 -2.51 7.86
CA ASP A 125 5.85 -3.40 8.92
C ASP A 125 6.81 -2.70 9.90
N TYR A 126 6.38 -2.60 11.16
CA TYR A 126 7.13 -1.95 12.24
C TYR A 126 7.79 -2.94 13.20
N ARG A 127 7.69 -4.25 12.96
CA ARG A 127 8.22 -5.30 13.86
C ARG A 127 9.72 -5.11 14.14
N ASP A 128 10.50 -4.78 13.10
CA ASP A 128 11.97 -4.66 13.19
C ASP A 128 12.44 -3.23 13.53
N CYS A 129 11.83 -2.20 12.92
CA CYS A 129 12.28 -0.82 13.09
C CYS A 129 11.69 -0.14 14.34
N GLY A 130 10.68 -0.75 14.96
CA GLY A 130 9.93 -0.21 16.08
C GLY A 130 8.91 0.85 15.67
N ARG A 131 7.99 1.18 16.58
CA ARG A 131 6.81 2.04 16.36
C ARG A 131 7.10 3.48 15.90
N GLN A 132 8.36 3.92 15.95
CA GLN A 132 8.81 5.26 15.53
C GLN A 132 9.87 5.20 14.41
N GLY A 133 10.16 3.99 13.91
CA GLY A 133 11.16 3.77 12.86
C GLY A 133 10.60 4.02 11.46
N GLN A 134 11.42 3.71 10.45
CA GLN A 134 11.00 3.64 9.06
C GLN A 134 10.58 2.20 8.76
N PRO A 135 9.28 1.91 8.58
CA PRO A 135 8.80 0.56 8.32
C PRO A 135 9.10 0.12 6.90
N SER A 136 9.40 -1.17 6.72
CA SER A 136 9.40 -1.79 5.39
C SER A 136 7.97 -1.94 4.87
N VAL A 137 7.83 -2.16 3.57
CA VAL A 137 6.54 -2.52 2.97
C VAL A 137 6.53 -4.01 2.70
N ILE A 138 5.48 -4.70 3.15
CA ILE A 138 5.32 -6.14 3.00
C ILE A 138 4.00 -6.49 2.31
N TRP A 139 4.00 -7.60 1.60
CA TRP A 139 2.84 -8.34 1.13
C TRP A 139 2.54 -9.47 2.10
N LEU A 140 1.26 -9.63 2.45
CA LEU A 140 0.75 -10.71 3.27
C LEU A 140 -0.32 -11.45 2.48
N ASP A 141 -0.18 -12.76 2.43
CA ASP A 141 -1.11 -13.68 1.77
C ASP A 141 -1.65 -14.65 2.81
N THR A 142 -2.91 -14.44 3.19
CA THR A 142 -3.56 -15.21 4.27
C THR A 142 -3.92 -16.64 3.82
N ASP A 143 -4.15 -16.85 2.52
CA ASP A 143 -4.50 -18.17 1.98
C ASP A 143 -3.28 -19.09 1.91
N LEU A 144 -2.09 -18.52 1.65
CA LEU A 144 -0.83 -19.27 1.55
C LEU A 144 0.06 -19.20 2.79
N ASP A 145 -0.31 -18.45 3.82
CA ASP A 145 0.54 -18.16 4.99
C ASP A 145 1.93 -17.64 4.55
N MET A 146 1.92 -16.70 3.60
CA MET A 146 3.12 -16.14 2.98
C MET A 146 3.28 -14.66 3.34
N GLU A 147 4.49 -14.30 3.75
CA GLU A 147 4.93 -12.92 3.87
C GLU A 147 6.07 -12.65 2.87
N LEU A 148 6.03 -11.51 2.18
CA LEU A 148 7.07 -11.07 1.25
C LEU A 148 7.39 -9.60 1.47
N GLN A 149 8.65 -9.27 1.71
CA GLN A 149 9.09 -7.88 1.72
C GLN A 149 9.11 -7.31 0.31
N LEU A 150 8.33 -6.25 0.07
CA LEU A 150 8.25 -5.54 -1.21
C LEU A 150 9.32 -4.43 -1.30
N ALA A 151 9.47 -3.64 -0.25
CA ALA A 151 10.40 -2.51 -0.23
C ALA A 151 10.99 -2.26 1.15
N ALA A 152 12.14 -1.58 1.19
CA ALA A 152 12.80 -1.18 2.44
C ALA A 152 12.04 -0.07 3.18
N ASP A 153 11.29 0.76 2.45
CA ASP A 153 10.42 1.80 2.99
C ASP A 153 9.33 2.20 1.98
N PHE A 154 8.32 2.96 2.44
CA PHE A 154 7.20 3.37 1.60
C PHE A 154 7.61 4.26 0.42
N ARG A 155 8.68 5.05 0.55
CA ARG A 155 9.13 5.89 -0.55
C ARG A 155 9.68 5.03 -1.68
N SER A 156 10.56 4.07 -1.37
CA SER A 156 11.07 3.11 -2.35
C SER A 156 9.94 2.30 -2.98
N PHE A 157 8.94 1.89 -2.19
CA PHE A 157 7.75 1.22 -2.71
C PHE A 157 7.07 2.04 -3.82
N VAL A 158 6.78 3.32 -3.55
CA VAL A 158 6.14 4.22 -4.53
C VAL A 158 7.03 4.49 -5.75
N GLU A 159 8.35 4.63 -5.57
CA GLU A 159 9.28 4.92 -6.68
C GLU A 159 9.34 3.76 -7.70
N ASP A 160 9.12 2.52 -7.25
CA ASP A 160 9.19 1.28 -8.05
C ASP A 160 7.81 0.76 -8.52
N LEU A 161 6.71 1.44 -8.18
CA LEU A 161 5.41 1.16 -8.77
C LEU A 161 5.46 1.28 -10.31
N THR A 162 4.69 0.42 -10.97
CA THR A 162 4.55 0.35 -12.44
C THR A 162 3.13 -0.06 -12.81
N SER A 163 2.84 -0.07 -14.11
CA SER A 163 1.58 -0.60 -14.64
C SER A 163 1.58 -2.12 -14.65
N ASP A 164 0.47 -2.73 -14.25
CA ASP A 164 0.22 -4.16 -14.41
C ASP A 164 0.38 -4.64 -15.88
N THR A 165 0.09 -3.76 -16.84
CA THR A 165 0.25 -4.02 -18.27
C THR A 165 1.70 -4.32 -18.68
N THR A 166 2.69 -3.94 -17.85
CA THR A 166 4.10 -4.26 -18.10
C THR A 166 4.42 -5.74 -17.91
N PHE A 167 3.58 -6.48 -17.17
CA PHE A 167 3.70 -7.92 -16.92
C PHE A 167 2.88 -8.75 -17.91
N VAL A 168 2.01 -8.12 -18.70
CA VAL A 168 1.25 -8.78 -19.79
C VAL A 168 2.18 -8.96 -20.99
N GLY A 169 3.13 -9.90 -20.86
CA GLY A 169 4.23 -10.10 -21.80
C GLY A 169 4.61 -11.54 -22.09
N ASP A 170 3.85 -12.55 -21.62
CA ASP A 170 4.12 -13.96 -21.99
C ASP A 170 2.85 -14.83 -22.12
N VAL A 171 1.78 -14.25 -22.69
CA VAL A 171 0.60 -15.01 -23.16
C VAL A 171 0.50 -14.98 -24.69
N ASP A 172 1.52 -15.53 -25.36
CA ASP A 172 1.34 -16.17 -26.68
C ASP A 172 2.59 -16.99 -27.06
N GLY A 173 2.77 -18.11 -26.37
CA GLY A 173 3.88 -19.05 -26.59
C GLY A 173 3.51 -20.51 -26.41
N ALA A 174 2.23 -20.91 -26.51
CA ALA A 174 1.83 -22.31 -26.48
C ALA A 174 0.47 -22.57 -27.14
N ALA A 175 0.40 -22.39 -28.46
CA ALA A 175 -0.55 -23.14 -29.28
C ALA A 175 0.23 -24.16 -30.12
N ARG A 176 -0.17 -25.43 -29.95
CA ARG A 176 0.34 -26.64 -30.61
C ARG A 176 0.47 -26.54 -32.13
#